data_AF-A0A3M1EMV8-F1
#
_entry.id   AF-A0A3M1EMV8-F1
#
_cell.length_a   1.000
_cell.length_b   1.000
_cell.length_c   1.000
_cell.angle_alpha   90.00
_cell.angle_beta   90.00
_cell.angle_gamma   90.00
#
_symmetry.space_group_name_H-M   'P 1'
#
loop_
_entity.id
_entity.type
_entity.pdbx_description
1 polymer ?
#
loop_
_entity_poly.entity_id
_entity_poly.type
_entity_poly.pdbx_seq_one_letter_code
_entity_poly.pdbx_strand_id
1 'polypeptide(L)'
;MWEQAWGQWSEVRKLGCLARLSGTDDPTIPARLIELLPREAENTLVFHAILRLLAQVGGREEIAPILLHLRPPFEMATPPFAALRSIARRDPGGVAVLREILFSPGVPLPIRMAAAHTFGSVCERAELPSLLTLFSARTTPPELRGALLHTIARLAARFPEIRRGVVRRLKRICRASERDLPLACEAAGALVECDDPRGTTWLLKRIAALLRKTPKDHLYLRGRFIRALDETLPLDRGQTRRLIRIARNRHLLPEERERIAKVLARNGVRPLAVRHLVGGVKHDPEFLPAIALLIGSRRSIDENGVATFTPPRALSTLDRRTRRRLVRSLRHLARFAESERIERRCRALLSLLEDV
;
A
#
# COMPACT_ATOMS: atom_id res chain seq x y z
N MET A 1 4.45 -46.72 -5.93
CA MET A 1 4.55 -45.59 -4.98
C MET A 1 3.75 -44.35 -5.42
N TRP A 2 3.88 -43.88 -6.67
CA TRP A 2 3.18 -42.68 -7.14
C TRP A 2 1.65 -42.87 -7.34
N GLU A 3 1.21 -44.06 -7.75
CA GLU A 3 -0.21 -44.38 -7.95
C GLU A 3 -1.03 -44.38 -6.64
N GLN A 4 -0.45 -44.86 -5.54
CA GLN A 4 -1.08 -44.78 -4.21
C GLN A 4 -1.23 -43.33 -3.72
N ALA A 5 -0.22 -42.49 -3.95
CA ALA A 5 -0.29 -41.06 -3.62
C ALA A 5 -1.29 -40.32 -4.53
N TRP A 6 -1.36 -40.68 -5.82
CA TRP A 6 -2.32 -40.12 -6.78
C TRP A 6 -3.76 -40.43 -6.39
N GLY A 7 -4.06 -41.66 -5.97
CA GLY A 7 -5.40 -42.06 -5.52
C GLY A 7 -5.94 -41.21 -4.37
N GLN A 8 -5.06 -40.72 -3.48
CA GLN A 8 -5.42 -39.91 -2.31
C GLN A 8 -5.58 -38.41 -2.61
N TRP A 9 -5.26 -37.95 -3.83
CA TRP A 9 -5.40 -36.54 -4.17
C TRP A 9 -6.86 -36.17 -4.47
N SER A 10 -7.25 -34.96 -4.08
CA SER A 10 -8.53 -34.40 -4.51
C SER A 10 -8.57 -34.28 -6.03
N GLU A 11 -9.76 -34.41 -6.60
CA GLU A 11 -9.95 -34.35 -8.06
C GLU A 11 -9.45 -33.02 -8.64
N VAL A 12 -9.63 -31.92 -7.91
CA VAL A 12 -9.10 -30.60 -8.28
C VAL A 12 -7.57 -30.58 -8.31
N ARG A 13 -6.91 -31.29 -7.40
CA ARG A 13 -5.44 -31.39 -7.39
C ARG A 13 -4.93 -32.25 -8.54
N LYS A 14 -5.62 -33.36 -8.86
CA LYS A 14 -5.32 -34.19 -10.03
C LYS A 14 -5.47 -33.39 -11.32
N LEU A 15 -6.61 -32.72 -11.52
CA LEU A 15 -6.88 -31.86 -12.68
C LEU A 15 -5.88 -30.71 -12.78
N GLY A 16 -5.49 -30.09 -11.66
CA GLY A 16 -4.49 -29.03 -11.65
C GLY A 16 -3.05 -29.48 -11.92
N CYS A 17 -2.74 -30.76 -11.74
CA CYS A 17 -1.49 -31.36 -12.16
C CYS A 17 -1.54 -31.77 -13.64
N LEU A 18 -2.65 -32.37 -14.08
CA LEU A 18 -2.88 -32.66 -15.51
C LEU A 18 -2.78 -31.40 -16.36
N ALA A 19 -3.49 -30.32 -15.99
CA ALA A 19 -3.44 -29.01 -16.64
C ALA A 19 -2.02 -28.42 -16.79
N ARG A 20 -1.09 -28.78 -15.89
CA ARG A 20 0.31 -28.33 -15.93
C ARG A 20 1.21 -29.24 -16.76
N LEU A 21 0.86 -30.51 -16.87
CA LEU A 21 1.63 -31.53 -17.59
C LEU A 21 1.21 -31.65 -19.06
N SER A 22 -0.09 -31.51 -19.37
CA SER A 22 -0.64 -31.62 -20.72
C SER A 22 -0.52 -30.34 -21.55
N GLY A 23 -0.11 -29.22 -20.94
CA GLY A 23 -0.43 -27.91 -21.50
C GLY A 23 -1.95 -27.65 -21.49
N THR A 24 -2.37 -26.52 -22.07
CA THR A 24 -3.78 -26.11 -22.19
C THR A 24 -4.62 -26.97 -23.16
N ASP A 25 -4.06 -28.05 -23.68
CA ASP A 25 -4.53 -28.69 -24.91
C ASP A 25 -5.52 -29.84 -24.67
N ASP A 26 -5.80 -30.18 -23.41
CA ASP A 26 -6.85 -31.15 -23.06
C ASP A 26 -8.20 -30.45 -22.84
N PRO A 27 -9.13 -30.53 -23.81
CA PRO A 27 -10.43 -29.86 -23.74
C PRO A 27 -11.37 -30.50 -22.70
N THR A 28 -11.04 -31.67 -22.16
CA THR A 28 -11.87 -32.34 -21.15
C THR A 28 -11.67 -31.76 -19.74
N ILE A 29 -10.52 -31.13 -19.49
CA ILE A 29 -10.21 -30.53 -18.18
C ILE A 29 -11.18 -29.39 -17.84
N PRO A 30 -11.44 -28.40 -18.74
CA PRO A 30 -12.46 -27.38 -18.49
C PRO A 30 -13.83 -27.98 -18.16
N ALA A 31 -14.33 -28.93 -18.97
CA ALA A 31 -15.65 -29.54 -18.75
C ALA A 31 -15.75 -30.19 -17.35
N ARG A 32 -14.74 -30.96 -16.96
CA ARG A 32 -14.70 -31.59 -15.62
C ARG A 32 -14.63 -30.57 -14.49
N LEU A 33 -13.89 -29.49 -14.67
CA LEU A 33 -13.83 -28.40 -13.68
C LEU A 33 -15.18 -27.70 -13.53
N ILE A 34 -15.95 -27.54 -14.62
CA ILE A 34 -17.30 -26.97 -14.59
C ILE A 34 -18.26 -27.86 -13.79
N GLU A 35 -18.20 -29.18 -14.01
CA GLU A 35 -19.02 -30.15 -13.26
C GLU A 35 -18.71 -30.17 -11.76
N LEU A 36 -17.46 -29.87 -11.38
CA LEU A 36 -17.03 -29.82 -9.98
C LEU A 36 -17.46 -28.53 -9.27
N LEU A 37 -17.68 -27.42 -9.99
CA LEU A 37 -18.07 -26.13 -9.38
C LEU A 37 -19.29 -26.23 -8.44
N PRO A 38 -20.43 -26.82 -8.84
CA PRO A 38 -21.59 -26.93 -7.95
C PRO A 38 -21.37 -27.91 -6.78
N ARG A 39 -20.54 -28.94 -6.96
CA ARG A 39 -20.25 -29.95 -5.93
C ARG A 39 -19.30 -29.44 -4.85
N GLU A 40 -18.35 -28.60 -5.25
CA GLU A 40 -17.33 -28.02 -4.38
C GLU A 40 -17.66 -26.60 -3.95
N ALA A 41 -18.89 -26.15 -4.22
CA ALA A 41 -19.31 -24.77 -4.03
C ALA A 41 -19.14 -24.36 -2.56
N GLU A 42 -19.49 -25.23 -1.61
CA GLU A 42 -19.42 -24.97 -0.16
C GLU A 42 -17.98 -24.80 0.35
N ASN A 43 -16.98 -25.34 -0.36
CA ASN A 43 -15.59 -25.17 0.00
C ASN A 43 -14.98 -24.01 -0.78
N THR A 44 -14.96 -22.83 -0.16
CA THR A 44 -14.45 -21.60 -0.78
C THR A 44 -13.04 -21.76 -1.35
N LEU A 45 -12.15 -22.51 -0.70
CA LEU A 45 -10.77 -22.69 -1.20
C LEU A 45 -10.73 -23.56 -2.46
N VAL A 46 -11.52 -24.64 -2.50
CA VAL A 46 -11.59 -25.54 -3.65
C VAL A 46 -12.29 -24.84 -4.82
N PHE A 47 -13.38 -24.12 -4.55
CA PHE A 47 -14.06 -23.27 -5.52
C PHE A 47 -13.11 -22.25 -6.18
N HIS A 48 -12.27 -21.57 -5.39
CA HIS A 48 -11.25 -20.66 -5.91
C HIS A 48 -10.19 -21.37 -6.76
N ALA A 49 -9.76 -22.56 -6.33
CA ALA A 49 -8.80 -23.36 -7.08
C ALA A 49 -9.38 -23.77 -8.43
N ILE A 50 -10.64 -24.19 -8.48
CA ILE A 50 -11.37 -24.54 -9.70
C ILE A 50 -11.47 -23.32 -10.62
N LEU A 51 -11.92 -22.16 -10.13
CA LEU A 51 -11.99 -20.95 -10.95
C LEU A 51 -10.62 -20.52 -11.49
N ARG A 52 -9.56 -20.67 -10.70
CA ARG A 52 -8.20 -20.37 -11.15
C ARG A 52 -7.74 -21.33 -12.23
N LEU A 53 -8.02 -22.62 -12.07
CA LEU A 53 -7.70 -23.65 -13.06
C LEU A 53 -8.51 -23.44 -14.34
N LEU A 54 -9.81 -23.18 -14.24
CA LEU A 54 -10.64 -22.80 -15.38
C LEU A 54 -10.06 -21.59 -16.10
N ALA A 55 -9.66 -20.54 -15.39
CA ALA A 55 -8.99 -19.40 -16.00
C ALA A 55 -7.59 -19.70 -16.57
N GLN A 56 -7.01 -20.86 -16.26
CA GLN A 56 -5.73 -21.37 -16.74
C GLN A 56 -5.86 -22.46 -17.81
N VAL A 57 -7.04 -23.03 -18.07
CA VAL A 57 -7.19 -24.05 -19.13
C VAL A 57 -8.41 -23.83 -20.02
N GLY A 58 -9.45 -23.15 -19.53
CA GLY A 58 -10.65 -22.82 -20.29
C GLY A 58 -10.47 -21.58 -21.16
N GLY A 59 -11.28 -21.51 -22.21
CA GLY A 59 -11.46 -20.34 -23.04
C GLY A 59 -12.46 -19.33 -22.46
N ARG A 60 -12.63 -18.23 -23.19
CA ARG A 60 -13.55 -17.15 -22.80
C ARG A 60 -15.00 -17.65 -22.74
N GLU A 61 -15.39 -18.47 -23.71
CA GLU A 61 -16.77 -18.91 -23.93
C GLU A 61 -17.27 -19.82 -22.81
N GLU A 62 -16.36 -20.59 -22.20
CA GLU A 62 -16.69 -21.45 -21.07
C GLU A 62 -16.75 -20.67 -19.76
N ILE A 63 -15.85 -19.71 -19.55
CA ILE A 63 -15.71 -19.04 -18.25
C ILE A 63 -16.68 -17.87 -18.07
N ALA A 64 -16.98 -17.12 -19.14
CA ALA A 64 -17.83 -15.95 -19.04
C ALA A 64 -19.25 -16.28 -18.54
N PRO A 65 -19.96 -17.28 -19.09
CA PRO A 65 -21.28 -17.66 -18.59
C PRO A 65 -21.25 -18.09 -17.13
N ILE A 66 -20.21 -18.84 -16.72
CA ILE A 66 -20.03 -19.27 -15.34
C ILE A 66 -19.95 -18.04 -14.45
N LEU A 67 -19.02 -17.11 -14.71
CA LEU A 67 -18.82 -15.93 -13.86
C LEU A 67 -20.03 -15.00 -13.80
N LEU A 68 -20.80 -14.89 -14.89
CA LEU A 68 -22.01 -14.09 -14.95
C LEU A 68 -23.18 -14.71 -14.18
N HIS A 69 -23.25 -16.04 -14.14
CA HIS A 69 -24.29 -16.80 -13.45
C HIS A 69 -23.83 -17.40 -12.13
N LEU A 70 -22.60 -17.10 -11.69
CA LEU A 70 -22.07 -17.52 -10.41
C LEU A 70 -22.98 -16.97 -9.32
N ARG A 71 -23.73 -17.89 -8.71
CA ARG A 71 -24.35 -17.71 -7.41
C ARG A 71 -23.41 -18.36 -6.41
N PRO A 72 -22.36 -17.66 -5.95
CA PRO A 72 -21.48 -18.25 -4.96
C PRO A 72 -22.34 -18.64 -3.75
N PRO A 73 -22.13 -19.85 -3.20
CA PRO A 73 -22.76 -20.19 -1.95
C PRO A 73 -22.12 -19.31 -0.88
N PHE A 74 -22.94 -18.43 -0.30
CA PHE A 74 -22.59 -17.57 0.81
C PHE A 74 -21.48 -16.55 0.55
N GLU A 75 -21.33 -15.64 1.51
CA GLU A 75 -20.38 -14.54 1.54
C GLU A 75 -18.97 -15.03 1.18
N MET A 76 -18.58 -14.85 -0.08
CA MET A 76 -17.22 -15.17 -0.50
C MET A 76 -16.25 -14.32 0.33
N ALA A 77 -15.63 -14.93 1.34
CA ALA A 77 -14.65 -14.25 2.20
C ALA A 77 -13.43 -13.75 1.40
N THR A 78 -13.16 -14.37 0.25
CA THR A 78 -12.10 -13.97 -0.69
C THR A 78 -12.69 -13.78 -2.09
N PRO A 79 -12.41 -12.68 -2.79
CA PRO A 79 -12.82 -12.51 -4.18
C PRO A 79 -11.90 -13.25 -5.18
N PRO A 80 -12.41 -13.71 -6.35
CA PRO A 80 -11.67 -14.54 -7.31
C PRO A 80 -10.70 -13.74 -8.20
N PHE A 81 -9.89 -12.85 -7.61
CA PHE A 81 -8.98 -11.95 -8.33
C PHE A 81 -8.01 -12.68 -9.28
N ALA A 82 -7.50 -13.84 -8.88
CA ALA A 82 -6.53 -14.59 -9.67
C ALA A 82 -7.14 -15.15 -10.97
N ALA A 83 -8.38 -15.65 -10.89
CA ALA A 83 -9.11 -16.15 -12.05
C ALA A 83 -9.41 -15.02 -13.03
N LEU A 84 -9.96 -13.91 -12.53
CA LEU A 84 -10.29 -12.73 -13.35
C LEU A 84 -9.05 -12.14 -14.03
N ARG A 85 -7.90 -12.07 -13.34
CA ARG A 85 -6.63 -11.64 -13.94
C ARG A 85 -6.14 -12.57 -15.04
N SER A 86 -6.32 -13.87 -14.87
CA SER A 86 -5.87 -14.85 -15.87
C SER A 86 -6.72 -14.75 -17.14
N ILE A 87 -8.04 -14.61 -17.01
CA ILE A 87 -8.97 -14.37 -18.14
C ILE A 87 -8.57 -13.10 -18.89
N ALA A 88 -8.33 -12.01 -18.17
CA ALA A 88 -8.01 -10.71 -18.74
C ALA A 88 -6.69 -10.68 -19.53
N ARG A 89 -5.76 -11.58 -19.23
CA ARG A 89 -4.42 -11.61 -19.84
C ARG A 89 -4.31 -12.56 -21.03
N ARG A 90 -5.24 -13.52 -21.16
CA ARG A 90 -5.14 -14.61 -22.13
C ARG A 90 -5.66 -14.25 -23.52
N ASP A 91 -6.66 -13.38 -23.60
CA ASP A 91 -7.34 -13.08 -24.85
C ASP A 91 -7.84 -11.62 -24.85
N PRO A 92 -7.75 -10.88 -25.97
CA PRO A 92 -8.45 -9.61 -26.19
C PRO A 92 -9.91 -9.60 -25.69
N GLY A 93 -10.64 -10.71 -25.82
CA GLY A 93 -12.01 -10.84 -25.34
C GLY A 93 -12.17 -10.86 -23.80
N GLY A 94 -11.09 -11.10 -23.05
CA GLY A 94 -11.12 -11.13 -21.58
C GLY A 94 -11.49 -9.78 -20.94
N VAL A 95 -11.11 -8.67 -21.58
CA VAL A 95 -11.51 -7.32 -21.13
C VAL A 95 -13.03 -7.11 -21.30
N ALA A 96 -13.62 -7.63 -22.37
CA ALA A 96 -15.06 -7.55 -22.59
C ALA A 96 -15.84 -8.31 -21.51
N VAL A 97 -15.37 -9.49 -21.10
CA VAL A 97 -15.97 -10.26 -20.00
C VAL A 97 -15.88 -9.48 -18.68
N LEU A 98 -14.73 -8.90 -18.36
CA LEU A 98 -14.60 -8.07 -17.15
C LEU A 98 -15.55 -6.87 -17.18
N ARG A 99 -15.72 -6.25 -18.34
CA ARG A 99 -16.68 -5.16 -18.54
C ARG A 99 -18.10 -5.66 -18.29
N GLU A 100 -18.49 -6.78 -18.88
CA GLU A 100 -19.82 -7.35 -18.68
C GLU A 100 -20.10 -7.65 -17.20
N ILE A 101 -19.17 -8.31 -16.50
CA ILE A 101 -19.25 -8.60 -15.07
C ILE A 101 -19.37 -7.31 -14.25
N LEU A 102 -18.53 -6.31 -14.52
CA LEU A 102 -18.49 -5.05 -13.76
C LEU A 102 -19.80 -4.25 -13.90
N PHE A 103 -20.34 -4.19 -15.11
CA PHE A 103 -21.52 -3.38 -15.43
C PHE A 103 -22.84 -4.12 -15.21
N SER A 104 -22.82 -5.44 -14.98
CA SER A 104 -24.02 -6.24 -14.72
C SER A 104 -24.48 -6.12 -13.25
N PRO A 105 -25.67 -5.56 -12.96
CA PRO A 105 -26.16 -5.40 -11.58
C PRO A 105 -26.53 -6.73 -10.93
N GLY A 106 -26.87 -7.76 -11.70
CA GLY A 106 -27.22 -9.10 -11.20
C GLY A 106 -26.03 -9.93 -10.71
N VAL A 107 -24.80 -9.48 -10.98
CA VAL A 107 -23.58 -10.18 -10.52
C VAL A 107 -23.31 -9.81 -9.05
N PRO A 108 -22.94 -10.79 -8.20
CA PRO A 108 -22.58 -10.55 -6.80
C PRO A 108 -21.52 -9.46 -6.62
N LEU A 109 -21.73 -8.57 -5.64
CA LEU A 109 -20.86 -7.43 -5.37
C LEU A 109 -19.36 -7.80 -5.20
N PRO A 110 -18.98 -8.87 -4.48
CA PRO A 110 -17.57 -9.27 -4.36
C PRO A 110 -16.92 -9.59 -5.72
N ILE A 111 -17.67 -10.21 -6.64
CA ILE A 111 -17.20 -10.52 -8.00
C ILE A 111 -17.04 -9.23 -8.80
N ARG A 112 -18.01 -8.31 -8.72
CA ARG A 112 -17.94 -7.00 -9.39
C ARG A 112 -16.77 -6.15 -8.90
N MET A 113 -16.48 -6.16 -7.60
CA MET A 113 -15.30 -5.48 -7.03
C MET A 113 -14.00 -6.11 -7.53
N ALA A 114 -13.94 -7.44 -7.60
CA ALA A 114 -12.79 -8.15 -8.14
C ALA A 114 -12.57 -7.86 -9.62
N ALA A 115 -13.66 -7.76 -10.39
CA ALA A 115 -13.64 -7.35 -11.78
C ALA A 115 -13.13 -5.91 -11.91
N ALA A 116 -13.65 -4.95 -11.15
CA ALA A 116 -13.18 -3.55 -11.15
C ALA A 116 -11.66 -3.47 -10.93
N HIS A 117 -11.15 -4.08 -9.86
CA HIS A 117 -9.73 -4.07 -9.54
C HIS A 117 -8.85 -4.67 -10.64
N THR A 118 -9.32 -5.74 -11.28
CA THR A 118 -8.62 -6.36 -12.41
C THR A 118 -8.69 -5.47 -13.64
N PHE A 119 -9.86 -4.91 -13.92
CA PHE A 119 -10.14 -4.07 -15.08
C PHE A 119 -9.17 -2.90 -15.17
N GLY A 120 -8.91 -2.19 -14.07
CA GLY A 120 -7.97 -1.05 -14.08
C GLY A 120 -6.54 -1.38 -14.51
N SER A 121 -6.12 -2.64 -14.39
CA SER A 121 -4.79 -3.09 -14.81
C SER A 121 -4.70 -3.45 -16.30
N VAL A 122 -5.83 -3.71 -16.97
CA VAL A 122 -5.87 -4.22 -18.35
C VAL A 122 -6.64 -3.34 -19.33
N CYS A 123 -7.60 -2.54 -18.86
CA CYS A 123 -8.50 -1.81 -19.73
C CYS A 123 -7.82 -0.62 -20.42
N GLU A 124 -8.44 -0.13 -21.49
CA GLU A 124 -7.95 0.99 -22.29
C GLU A 124 -8.50 2.33 -21.81
N ARG A 125 -7.86 3.42 -22.24
CA ARG A 125 -8.28 4.79 -21.93
C ARG A 125 -9.74 5.08 -22.31
N ALA A 126 -10.22 4.47 -23.40
CA ALA A 126 -11.58 4.62 -23.90
C ALA A 126 -12.66 4.19 -22.88
N GLU A 127 -12.29 3.41 -21.87
CA GLU A 127 -13.19 2.93 -20.81
C GLU A 127 -13.46 3.98 -19.72
N LEU A 128 -12.67 5.05 -19.65
CA LEU A 128 -12.80 6.08 -18.61
C LEU A 128 -14.22 6.68 -18.52
N PRO A 129 -14.90 7.07 -19.61
CA PRO A 129 -16.26 7.58 -19.55
C PRO A 129 -17.25 6.58 -18.94
N SER A 130 -17.20 5.30 -19.35
CA SER A 130 -18.07 4.25 -18.82
C SER A 130 -17.84 4.03 -17.32
N LEU A 131 -16.58 4.01 -16.87
CA LEU A 131 -16.23 3.92 -15.45
C LEU A 131 -16.76 5.12 -14.64
N LEU A 132 -16.68 6.33 -15.19
CA LEU A 132 -17.20 7.54 -14.55
C LEU A 132 -18.73 7.54 -14.48
N THR A 133 -19.41 7.06 -15.51
CA THR A 133 -20.87 6.88 -15.52
C THR A 133 -21.29 5.88 -14.45
N LEU A 134 -20.65 4.71 -14.39
CA LEU A 134 -20.94 3.71 -13.35
C LEU A 134 -20.65 4.24 -11.95
N PHE A 135 -19.54 4.94 -11.73
CA PHE A 135 -19.24 5.57 -10.44
C PHE A 135 -20.32 6.56 -10.00
N SER A 136 -20.87 7.32 -10.94
CA SER A 136 -21.82 8.40 -10.68
C SER A 136 -23.27 7.91 -10.58
N ALA A 137 -23.55 6.67 -10.99
CA ALA A 137 -24.87 6.08 -10.90
C ALA A 137 -25.30 5.92 -9.43
N ARG A 138 -26.55 6.30 -9.15
CA ARG A 138 -27.14 6.19 -7.80
C ARG A 138 -27.23 4.75 -7.32
N THR A 139 -27.45 3.82 -8.25
CA THR A 139 -27.56 2.38 -8.03
C THR A 139 -26.23 1.68 -7.71
N THR A 140 -25.10 2.37 -7.87
CA THR A 140 -23.78 1.79 -7.58
C THR A 140 -23.53 1.74 -6.08
N PRO A 141 -23.28 0.55 -5.50
CA PRO A 141 -22.98 0.40 -4.08
C PRO A 141 -21.74 1.20 -3.64
N PRO A 142 -21.69 1.73 -2.41
CA PRO A 142 -20.54 2.48 -1.91
C PRO A 142 -19.20 1.75 -2.02
N GLU A 143 -19.19 0.44 -1.75
CA GLU A 143 -18.01 -0.43 -1.82
C GLU A 143 -17.50 -0.53 -3.26
N LEU A 144 -18.42 -0.66 -4.23
CA LEU A 144 -18.08 -0.68 -5.64
C LEU A 144 -17.58 0.69 -6.11
N ARG A 145 -18.13 1.80 -5.60
CA ARG A 145 -17.59 3.15 -5.88
C ARG A 145 -16.14 3.29 -5.42
N GLY A 146 -15.79 2.75 -4.26
CA GLY A 146 -14.40 2.66 -3.79
C GLY A 146 -13.51 1.92 -4.78
N ALA A 147 -13.89 0.68 -5.14
CA ALA A 147 -13.14 -0.12 -6.12
C ALA A 147 -13.00 0.58 -7.48
N LEU A 148 -14.03 1.31 -7.93
CA LEU A 148 -13.99 2.11 -9.16
C LEU A 148 -13.02 3.28 -9.07
N LEU A 149 -12.89 3.95 -7.92
CA LEU A 149 -11.91 5.04 -7.75
C LEU A 149 -10.48 4.54 -7.93
N HIS A 150 -10.14 3.40 -7.32
CA HIS A 150 -8.84 2.74 -7.50
C HIS A 150 -8.63 2.30 -8.96
N THR A 151 -9.67 1.76 -9.58
CA THR A 151 -9.64 1.39 -11.00
C THR A 151 -9.32 2.58 -11.91
N ILE A 152 -10.01 3.71 -11.70
CA ILE A 152 -9.80 4.96 -12.44
C ILE A 152 -8.40 5.53 -12.16
N ALA A 153 -7.90 5.44 -10.92
CA ALA A 153 -6.57 5.91 -10.56
C ALA A 153 -5.46 5.13 -11.27
N ARG A 154 -5.55 3.80 -11.29
CA ARG A 154 -4.60 2.93 -12.04
C ARG A 154 -4.62 3.23 -13.53
N LEU A 155 -5.82 3.48 -14.09
CA LEU A 155 -5.95 3.91 -15.47
C LEU A 155 -5.22 5.25 -15.70
N ALA A 156 -5.39 6.23 -14.82
CA ALA A 156 -4.68 7.51 -14.88
C ALA A 156 -3.16 7.42 -14.67
N ALA A 157 -2.69 6.43 -13.90
CA ALA A 157 -1.26 6.16 -13.78
C ALA A 157 -0.68 5.69 -15.13
N ARG A 158 -1.41 4.81 -15.83
CA ARG A 158 -1.03 4.27 -17.16
C ARG A 158 -1.16 5.28 -18.30
N PHE A 159 -2.11 6.21 -18.21
CA PHE A 159 -2.44 7.19 -19.25
C PHE A 159 -2.24 8.63 -18.74
N PRO A 160 -1.03 9.21 -18.84
CA PRO A 160 -0.68 10.51 -18.28
C PRO A 160 -1.58 11.69 -18.71
N GLU A 161 -2.12 11.62 -19.92
CA GLU A 161 -2.99 12.64 -20.52
C GLU A 161 -4.31 12.83 -19.75
N ILE A 162 -4.86 11.77 -19.16
CA ILE A 162 -6.07 11.84 -18.32
C ILE A 162 -5.75 12.07 -16.84
N ARG A 163 -4.50 11.84 -16.41
CA ARG A 163 -4.05 11.87 -15.01
C ARG A 163 -4.42 13.17 -14.30
N ARG A 164 -4.15 14.32 -14.94
CA ARG A 164 -4.46 15.64 -14.37
C ARG A 164 -5.96 15.85 -14.13
N GLY A 165 -6.81 15.30 -15.01
CA GLY A 165 -8.26 15.37 -14.87
C GLY A 165 -8.76 14.51 -13.70
N VAL A 166 -8.26 13.28 -13.63
CA VAL A 166 -8.59 12.32 -12.56
C VAL A 166 -8.15 12.85 -11.20
N VAL A 167 -6.90 13.30 -11.05
CA VAL A 167 -6.38 13.86 -9.79
C VAL A 167 -7.21 15.07 -9.33
N ARG A 168 -7.65 15.94 -10.25
CA ARG A 168 -8.55 17.06 -9.93
C ARG A 168 -9.91 16.57 -9.43
N ARG A 169 -10.46 15.52 -10.03
CA ARG A 169 -11.75 14.92 -9.60
C ARG A 169 -11.62 14.26 -8.23
N LEU A 170 -10.58 13.46 -8.00
CA LEU A 170 -10.33 12.81 -6.71
C LEU A 170 -10.13 13.84 -5.57
N LYS A 171 -9.40 14.95 -5.84
CA LYS A 171 -9.27 16.07 -4.88
C LYS A 171 -10.62 16.70 -4.54
N ARG A 172 -11.54 16.80 -5.50
CA ARG A 172 -12.90 17.30 -5.25
C ARG A 172 -13.71 16.33 -4.41
N ILE A 173 -13.63 15.03 -4.69
CA ILE A 173 -14.30 13.98 -3.89
C ILE A 173 -13.80 14.03 -2.44
N CYS A 174 -12.48 14.05 -2.24
CA CYS A 174 -11.88 14.17 -0.90
C CYS A 174 -12.31 15.43 -0.11
N ARG A 175 -12.74 16.50 -0.81
CA ARG A 175 -13.23 17.74 -0.18
C ARG A 175 -14.73 17.71 0.06
N ALA A 176 -15.50 17.23 -0.90
CA ALA A 176 -16.96 17.22 -0.86
C ALA A 176 -17.49 16.15 0.11
N SER A 177 -16.78 15.02 0.20
CA SER A 177 -17.16 13.86 1.00
C SER A 177 -16.79 14.00 2.49
N GLU A 178 -16.70 15.21 3.05
CA GLU A 178 -16.62 15.36 4.52
C GLU A 178 -17.85 14.76 5.23
N ARG A 179 -18.97 14.58 4.51
CA ARG A 179 -20.17 13.86 4.97
C ARG A 179 -20.19 12.36 4.63
N ASP A 180 -19.31 11.91 3.74
CA ASP A 180 -19.17 10.50 3.29
C ASP A 180 -17.70 10.09 3.49
N LEU A 181 -17.35 9.90 4.77
CA LEU A 181 -15.99 9.63 5.21
C LEU A 181 -15.37 8.40 4.53
N PRO A 182 -16.10 7.28 4.33
CA PRO A 182 -15.57 6.13 3.59
C PRO A 182 -15.12 6.50 2.18
N LEU A 183 -15.96 7.17 1.39
CA LEU A 183 -15.63 7.53 0.01
C LEU A 183 -14.46 8.52 -0.08
N ALA A 184 -14.36 9.46 0.88
CA ALA A 184 -13.21 10.36 0.97
C ALA A 184 -11.90 9.60 1.21
N CYS A 185 -11.93 8.51 1.98
CA CYS A 185 -10.77 7.67 2.24
C CYS A 185 -10.35 6.87 0.99
N GLU A 186 -11.31 6.27 0.29
CA GLU A 186 -11.05 5.57 -0.97
C GLU A 186 -10.49 6.53 -2.03
N ALA A 187 -11.02 7.75 -2.13
CA ALA A 187 -10.50 8.77 -3.02
C ALA A 187 -9.06 9.22 -2.65
N ALA A 188 -8.72 9.23 -1.36
CA ALA A 188 -7.37 9.51 -0.90
C ALA A 188 -6.40 8.38 -1.22
N GLY A 189 -6.81 7.12 -1.09
CA GLY A 189 -6.06 5.95 -1.56
C GLY A 189 -5.81 6.00 -3.07
N ALA A 190 -6.88 6.21 -3.85
CA ALA A 190 -6.83 6.38 -5.30
C ALA A 190 -5.94 7.57 -5.73
N LEU A 191 -5.85 8.65 -4.95
CA LEU A 191 -4.95 9.77 -5.26
C LEU A 191 -3.49 9.35 -5.26
N VAL A 192 -3.11 8.39 -4.42
CA VAL A 192 -1.73 7.92 -4.36
C VAL A 192 -1.45 6.90 -5.46
N GLU A 193 -2.44 6.08 -5.83
CA GLU A 193 -2.33 5.15 -6.98
C GLU A 193 -2.20 5.86 -8.34
N CYS A 194 -2.63 7.13 -8.46
CA CYS A 194 -2.50 7.91 -9.70
C CYS A 194 -1.05 8.19 -10.14
N ASP A 195 -0.06 7.92 -9.28
CA ASP A 195 1.36 8.24 -9.50
C ASP A 195 1.57 9.71 -9.95
N ASP A 196 0.86 10.64 -9.29
CA ASP A 196 1.04 12.09 -9.49
C ASP A 196 1.62 12.70 -8.20
N PRO A 197 2.86 13.24 -8.23
CA PRO A 197 3.47 13.93 -7.09
C PRO A 197 2.59 15.06 -6.52
N ARG A 198 1.76 15.70 -7.36
CA ARG A 198 0.82 16.76 -6.96
C ARG A 198 -0.38 16.19 -6.19
N GLY A 199 -0.72 14.93 -6.40
CA GLY A 199 -1.71 14.17 -5.61
C GLY A 199 -1.18 13.94 -4.20
N THR A 200 -0.04 13.26 -4.09
CA THR A 200 0.62 12.93 -2.81
C THR A 200 0.96 14.18 -2.00
N THR A 201 1.51 15.22 -2.64
CA THR A 201 1.80 16.49 -1.97
C THR A 201 0.54 17.17 -1.43
N TRP A 202 -0.58 17.09 -2.16
CA TRP A 202 -1.85 17.62 -1.70
C TRP A 202 -2.39 16.83 -0.51
N LEU A 203 -2.29 15.50 -0.56
CA LEU A 203 -2.72 14.62 0.55
C LEU A 203 -1.92 14.93 1.82
N LEU A 204 -0.59 15.06 1.73
CA LEU A 204 0.25 15.47 2.86
C LEU A 204 -0.14 16.85 3.43
N LYS A 205 -0.43 17.83 2.56
CA LYS A 205 -0.95 19.14 3.00
C LYS A 205 -2.30 18.99 3.70
N ARG A 206 -3.17 18.11 3.22
CA ARG A 206 -4.50 17.87 3.79
C ARG A 206 -4.40 17.20 5.16
N ILE A 207 -3.57 16.17 5.31
CA ILE A 207 -3.28 15.54 6.62
C ILE A 207 -2.77 16.59 7.61
N ALA A 208 -1.81 17.42 7.19
CA ALA A 208 -1.28 18.49 8.03
C ALA A 208 -2.34 19.54 8.43
N ALA A 209 -3.31 19.83 7.54
CA ALA A 209 -4.42 20.74 7.85
C ALA A 209 -5.44 20.10 8.81
N LEU A 210 -5.78 18.82 8.62
CA LEU A 210 -6.66 18.07 9.53
C LEU A 210 -6.07 17.99 10.94
N LEU A 211 -4.76 17.80 11.04
CA LEU A 211 -4.01 17.84 12.30
C LEU A 211 -4.04 19.21 13.01
N ARG A 212 -4.37 20.31 12.31
CA ARG A 212 -4.49 21.65 12.90
C ARG A 212 -5.91 21.99 13.32
N LYS A 213 -6.93 21.49 12.61
CA LYS A 213 -8.32 21.97 12.77
C LYS A 213 -8.99 21.49 14.05
N THR A 214 -8.73 20.26 14.52
CA THR A 214 -9.03 19.80 15.89
C THR A 214 -8.47 18.39 16.08
N PRO A 215 -7.89 18.03 17.25
CA PRO A 215 -7.24 16.74 17.43
C PRO A 215 -8.17 15.51 17.38
N LYS A 216 -9.47 15.66 17.65
CA LYS A 216 -10.42 14.55 17.87
C LYS A 216 -11.41 14.32 16.72
N ASP A 217 -11.87 15.37 16.05
CA ASP A 217 -13.05 15.28 15.15
C ASP A 217 -12.77 14.56 13.82
N HIS A 218 -11.48 14.32 13.51
CA HIS A 218 -11.06 13.71 12.25
C HIS A 218 -10.04 12.58 12.43
N LEU A 219 -10.00 11.94 13.62
CA LEU A 219 -9.09 10.82 13.90
C LEU A 219 -9.23 9.71 12.84
N TYR A 220 -10.47 9.37 12.46
CA TYR A 220 -10.74 8.34 11.45
C TYR A 220 -10.16 8.70 10.08
N LEU A 221 -10.45 9.90 9.57
CA LEU A 221 -9.92 10.38 8.28
C LEU A 221 -8.39 10.46 8.29
N ARG A 222 -7.82 10.89 9.41
CA ARG A 222 -6.38 11.03 9.58
C ARG A 222 -5.68 9.68 9.52
N GLY A 223 -6.16 8.70 10.28
CA GLY A 223 -5.62 7.34 10.28
C GLY A 223 -5.75 6.67 8.90
N ARG A 224 -6.88 6.85 8.22
CA ARG A 224 -7.11 6.33 6.87
C ARG A 224 -6.22 6.99 5.82
N PHE A 225 -6.03 8.30 5.86
CA PHE A 225 -5.12 9.00 4.93
C PHE A 225 -3.65 8.60 5.18
N ILE A 226 -3.27 8.35 6.43
CA ILE A 226 -1.94 7.84 6.76
C ILE A 226 -1.78 6.40 6.26
N ARG A 227 -2.83 5.56 6.37
CA ARG A 227 -2.83 4.22 5.78
C ARG A 227 -2.67 4.26 4.26
N ALA A 228 -3.35 5.17 3.58
CA ALA A 228 -3.19 5.36 2.14
C ALA A 228 -1.74 5.70 1.75
N LEU A 229 -1.00 6.40 2.61
CA LEU A 229 0.44 6.64 2.40
C LEU A 229 1.30 5.40 2.67
N ASP A 230 0.91 4.53 3.61
CA ASP A 230 1.61 3.27 3.91
C ASP A 230 1.66 2.34 2.69
N GLU A 231 0.59 2.30 1.91
CA GLU A 231 0.46 1.42 0.76
C GLU A 231 1.26 1.88 -0.49
N THR A 232 2.12 2.90 -0.37
CA THR A 232 2.76 3.56 -1.54
C THR A 232 4.30 3.59 -1.54
N LEU A 233 4.86 3.49 -2.76
CA LEU A 233 6.28 3.52 -3.13
C LEU A 233 6.53 4.70 -4.09
N PRO A 234 7.78 5.18 -4.21
CA PRO A 234 8.55 5.94 -3.22
C PRO A 234 8.16 7.42 -3.17
N LEU A 235 8.32 8.04 -1.99
CA LEU A 235 8.14 9.48 -1.78
C LEU A 235 9.38 10.26 -2.23
N ASP A 236 9.17 11.41 -2.88
CA ASP A 236 10.28 12.32 -3.18
C ASP A 236 10.88 12.94 -1.91
N ARG A 237 12.07 13.56 -2.00
CA ARG A 237 12.75 14.20 -0.85
C ARG A 237 11.89 15.28 -0.18
N GLY A 238 11.10 16.02 -0.94
CA GLY A 238 10.21 17.07 -0.44
C GLY A 238 9.01 16.51 0.31
N GLN A 239 8.40 15.45 -0.22
CA GLN A 239 7.32 14.68 0.40
C GLN A 239 7.80 14.01 1.68
N THR A 240 8.99 13.39 1.66
CA THR A 240 9.64 12.80 2.83
C THR A 240 9.85 13.84 3.93
N ARG A 241 10.36 15.04 3.59
CA ARG A 241 10.52 16.15 4.55
C ARG A 241 9.18 16.65 5.12
N ARG A 242 8.11 16.65 4.32
CA ARG A 242 6.76 17.00 4.81
C ARG A 242 6.22 15.93 5.75
N LEU A 243 6.40 14.66 5.41
CA LEU A 243 5.99 13.54 6.24
C LEU A 243 6.75 13.52 7.58
N ILE A 244 8.06 13.81 7.57
CA ILE A 244 8.84 14.00 8.80
C ILE A 244 8.27 15.13 9.65
N ARG A 245 7.82 16.24 9.05
CA ARG A 245 7.16 17.35 9.77
C ARG A 245 5.83 16.93 10.39
N ILE A 246 5.02 16.17 9.65
CA ILE A 246 3.78 15.58 10.15
C ILE A 246 4.07 14.66 11.33
N ALA A 247 5.08 13.77 11.21
CA ALA A 247 5.52 12.86 12.26
C ALA A 247 5.97 13.54 13.56
N ARG A 248 6.30 14.85 13.53
CA ARG A 248 6.64 15.62 14.75
C ARG A 248 5.41 16.11 15.50
N ASN A 249 4.21 15.95 14.95
CA ASN A 249 3.00 16.46 15.57
C ASN A 249 2.65 15.61 16.79
N ARG A 250 2.57 16.26 17.95
CA ARG A 250 2.27 15.62 19.25
C ARG A 250 0.91 14.92 19.29
N HIS A 251 -0.03 15.34 18.45
CA HIS A 251 -1.40 14.84 18.42
C HIS A 251 -1.58 13.57 17.56
N LEU A 252 -0.51 13.05 16.94
CA LEU A 252 -0.55 11.75 16.27
C LEU A 252 -0.72 10.62 17.29
N LEU A 253 -1.66 9.72 17.01
CA LEU A 253 -1.86 8.50 17.76
C LEU A 253 -0.65 7.57 17.60
N PRO A 254 -0.37 6.67 18.56
CA PRO A 254 0.73 5.71 18.47
C PRO A 254 0.73 4.92 17.14
N GLU A 255 -0.43 4.39 16.74
CA GLU A 255 -0.58 3.64 15.48
C GLU A 255 -0.25 4.47 14.24
N GLU A 256 -0.64 5.75 14.24
CA GLU A 256 -0.36 6.66 13.12
C GLU A 256 1.13 6.98 13.03
N ARG A 257 1.79 7.15 14.18
CA ARG A 257 3.25 7.33 14.23
C ARG A 257 3.97 6.10 13.71
N GLU A 258 3.53 4.91 14.10
CA GLU A 258 4.10 3.64 13.65
C GLU A 258 3.95 3.47 12.13
N ARG A 259 2.77 3.75 11.57
CA ARG A 259 2.54 3.72 10.12
C ARG A 259 3.42 4.73 9.38
N ILE A 260 3.48 5.98 9.84
CA ILE A 260 4.37 7.00 9.25
C ILE A 260 5.82 6.55 9.32
N ALA A 261 6.23 5.89 10.40
CA ALA A 261 7.56 5.34 10.54
C ALA A 261 7.87 4.23 9.55
N LYS A 262 6.94 3.30 9.35
CA LYS A 262 7.05 2.27 8.30
C LYS A 262 7.26 2.90 6.93
N VAL A 263 6.47 3.93 6.59
CA VAL A 263 6.64 4.69 5.34
C VAL A 263 8.02 5.34 5.26
N LEU A 264 8.46 6.04 6.29
CA LEU A 264 9.75 6.73 6.30
C LEU A 264 10.92 5.73 6.18
N ALA A 265 10.84 4.58 6.86
CA ALA A 265 11.84 3.53 6.78
C ALA A 265 11.95 2.95 5.36
N ARG A 266 10.82 2.65 4.70
CA ARG A 266 10.80 2.21 3.29
C ARG A 266 11.39 3.24 2.34
N ASN A 267 11.29 4.53 2.67
CA ASN A 267 11.86 5.63 1.91
C ASN A 267 13.31 5.99 2.31
N GLY A 268 14.02 5.05 2.96
CA GLY A 268 15.45 5.20 3.27
C GLY A 268 15.76 6.15 4.42
N VAL A 269 14.77 6.57 5.21
CA VAL A 269 15.02 7.32 6.44
C VAL A 269 15.61 6.36 7.48
N ARG A 270 16.77 6.72 8.04
CA ARG A 270 17.52 5.86 8.97
C ARG A 270 16.62 5.34 10.10
N PRO A 271 16.65 4.02 10.41
CA PRO A 271 15.81 3.41 11.45
C PRO A 271 15.89 4.10 12.82
N LEU A 272 17.05 4.68 13.14
CA LEU A 272 17.24 5.45 14.37
C LEU A 272 16.43 6.76 14.39
N ALA A 273 16.41 7.49 13.27
CA ALA A 273 15.59 8.69 13.12
C ALA A 273 14.10 8.34 13.17
N VAL A 274 13.73 7.17 12.63
CA VAL A 274 12.38 6.61 12.69
C VAL A 274 12.00 6.24 14.12
N ARG A 275 12.85 5.52 14.88
CA ARG A 275 12.63 5.18 16.30
C ARG A 275 12.47 6.42 17.17
N HIS A 276 13.32 7.45 16.98
CA HIS A 276 13.18 8.71 17.73
C HIS A 276 11.97 9.57 17.31
N LEU A 277 11.46 9.40 16.09
CA LEU A 277 10.21 10.02 15.65
C LEU A 277 8.98 9.34 16.27
N VAL A 278 9.02 8.02 16.44
CA VAL A 278 7.90 7.19 16.96
C VAL A 278 7.85 7.19 18.47
N GLY A 279 8.98 6.96 19.14
CA GLY A 279 9.07 6.70 20.58
C GLY A 279 8.88 7.93 21.48
N GLY A 280 8.40 9.06 20.96
CA GLY A 280 8.08 10.24 21.78
C GLY A 280 9.28 10.94 22.43
N VAL A 281 10.52 10.48 22.23
CA VAL A 281 11.77 11.06 22.79
C VAL A 281 12.00 12.51 22.36
N LYS A 282 11.19 13.04 21.44
CA LYS A 282 11.16 14.46 21.04
C LYS A 282 10.67 15.45 22.08
N HIS A 283 10.16 14.98 23.22
CA HIS A 283 9.67 15.90 24.24
C HIS A 283 10.77 16.48 25.13
N ASP A 284 12.02 16.06 24.94
CA ASP A 284 13.13 16.75 25.57
C ASP A 284 13.91 17.60 24.53
N PRO A 285 13.75 18.94 24.54
CA PRO A 285 14.47 19.84 23.65
C PRO A 285 16.00 19.71 23.77
N GLU A 286 16.51 19.04 24.81
CA GLU A 286 17.93 18.75 24.99
C GLU A 286 18.46 17.72 23.95
N PHE A 287 17.64 16.79 23.44
CA PHE A 287 18.11 15.67 22.59
C PHE A 287 18.16 15.97 21.08
N LEU A 288 17.49 17.02 20.61
CA LEU A 288 17.44 17.38 19.19
C LEU A 288 18.83 17.73 18.58
N PRO A 289 19.71 18.47 19.27
CA PRO A 289 21.07 18.74 18.80
C PRO A 289 21.92 17.47 18.66
N ALA A 290 21.80 16.53 19.61
CA ALA A 290 22.55 15.27 19.59
C ALA A 290 22.14 14.37 18.40
N ILE A 291 20.83 14.29 18.11
CA ILE A 291 20.32 13.53 16.96
C ILE A 291 20.78 14.17 15.64
N ALA A 292 20.77 15.50 15.52
CA ALA A 292 21.25 16.20 14.32
C ALA A 292 22.74 15.93 14.06
N LEU A 293 23.56 15.91 15.11
CA LEU A 293 24.98 15.58 15.07
C LEU A 293 25.25 14.12 14.68
N LEU A 294 24.48 13.17 15.21
CA LEU A 294 24.55 11.75 14.85
C LEU A 294 24.10 11.46 13.41
N ILE A 295 23.24 12.32 12.85
CA ILE A 295 22.79 12.23 11.45
C ILE A 295 23.81 12.86 10.50
N GLY A 296 24.40 14.00 10.86
CA GLY A 296 25.30 14.79 10.01
C GLY A 296 26.77 14.36 9.99
N SER A 297 27.18 13.47 10.89
CA SER A 297 28.56 12.98 10.98
C SER A 297 28.89 11.96 9.89
N ARG A 298 30.01 12.19 9.17
CA ARG A 298 30.54 11.28 8.16
C ARG A 298 31.43 10.24 8.82
N ARG A 299 31.31 8.99 8.38
CA ARG A 299 32.23 7.91 8.74
C ARG A 299 33.33 7.90 7.67
N SER A 300 34.57 8.17 8.08
CA SER A 300 35.75 7.82 7.30
C SER A 300 36.27 6.49 7.84
N ILE A 301 36.83 5.66 6.98
CA ILE A 301 37.58 4.48 7.39
C ILE A 301 38.98 4.76 6.87
N ASP A 302 39.95 4.84 7.77
CA ASP A 302 41.34 5.02 7.36
C ASP A 302 41.92 3.73 6.78
N GLU A 303 43.14 3.83 6.27
CA GLU A 303 43.86 2.77 5.56
C GLU A 303 44.11 1.54 6.46
N ASN A 304 43.99 1.69 7.78
CA ASN A 304 44.16 0.63 8.77
C ASN A 304 42.81 -0.02 9.18
N GLY A 305 41.72 0.32 8.49
CA GLY A 305 40.38 -0.20 8.83
C GLY A 305 39.78 0.44 10.08
N VAL A 306 40.42 1.48 10.65
CA VAL A 306 39.92 2.17 11.83
C VAL A 306 38.91 3.21 11.38
N ALA A 307 37.68 3.09 11.90
CA ALA A 307 36.62 4.02 11.59
C ALA A 307 36.86 5.35 12.32
N THR A 308 37.48 6.32 11.64
CA THR A 308 37.67 7.66 12.15
C THR A 308 36.39 8.49 11.95
N PHE A 309 35.99 9.16 13.02
CA PHE A 309 34.76 9.94 13.07
C PHE A 309 35.11 11.42 12.98
N THR A 310 34.78 12.06 11.86
CA THR A 310 34.97 13.50 11.72
C THR A 310 33.74 14.20 12.28
N PRO A 311 33.84 14.89 13.44
CA PRO A 311 32.73 15.70 13.91
C PRO A 311 32.42 16.81 12.90
N PRO A 312 31.17 17.27 12.80
CA PRO A 312 30.88 18.48 12.04
C PRO A 312 31.69 19.65 12.58
N ARG A 313 32.27 20.47 11.68
CA ARG A 313 33.02 21.71 12.04
C ARG A 313 32.24 22.64 12.99
N ALA A 314 30.92 22.47 13.08
CA ALA A 314 30.03 23.23 13.96
C ALA A 314 30.17 22.92 15.47
N LEU A 315 30.93 21.89 15.90
CA LEU A 315 31.07 21.57 17.33
C LEU A 315 31.90 22.60 18.11
N SER A 316 32.96 23.14 17.51
CA SER A 316 33.81 24.15 18.14
C SER A 316 33.12 25.51 18.29
N THR A 317 32.09 25.77 17.47
CA THR A 317 31.30 27.01 17.48
C THR A 317 30.13 26.99 18.46
N LEU A 318 29.92 25.91 19.22
CA LEU A 318 28.82 25.82 20.18
C LEU A 318 29.10 26.65 21.43
N ASP A 319 28.13 27.45 21.85
CA ASP A 319 28.18 28.15 23.14
C ASP A 319 28.22 27.16 24.31
N ARG A 320 28.73 27.62 25.47
CA ARG A 320 28.94 26.79 26.67
C ARG A 320 27.66 26.14 27.20
N ARG A 321 26.50 26.81 27.06
CA ARG A 321 25.20 26.31 27.53
C ARG A 321 24.69 25.19 26.63
N THR A 322 24.83 25.37 25.31
CA THR A 322 24.49 24.39 24.28
C THR A 322 25.41 23.18 24.36
N ARG A 323 26.72 23.36 24.58
CA ARG A 323 27.69 22.28 24.80
C ARG A 323 27.32 21.43 26.03
N ARG A 324 27.05 22.04 27.18
CA ARG A 324 26.64 21.31 28.41
C ARG A 324 25.36 20.50 28.24
N ARG A 325 24.36 21.06 27.54
CA ARG A 325 23.11 20.34 27.21
C ARG A 325 23.37 19.15 26.30
N LEU A 326 24.19 19.34 25.26
CA LEU A 326 24.56 18.29 24.32
C LEU A 326 25.27 17.12 25.02
N VAL A 327 26.19 17.40 25.94
CA VAL A 327 26.89 16.40 26.75
C VAL A 327 25.89 15.58 27.59
N ARG A 328 24.94 16.22 28.27
CA ARG A 328 23.91 15.49 29.04
C ARG A 328 23.09 14.54 28.17
N SER A 329 22.62 15.02 27.02
CA SER A 329 21.81 14.20 26.11
C SER A 329 22.61 13.07 25.47
N LEU A 330 23.88 13.27 25.16
CA LEU A 330 24.76 12.21 24.65
C LEU A 330 25.07 11.15 25.73
N ARG A 331 25.29 11.53 26.98
CA ARG A 331 25.45 10.58 28.10
C ARG A 331 24.19 9.75 28.32
N HIS A 332 23.03 10.39 28.25
CA HIS A 332 21.75 9.70 28.37
C HIS A 332 21.52 8.77 27.17
N LEU A 333 21.80 9.20 25.94
CA LEU A 333 21.72 8.32 24.76
C LEU A 333 22.68 7.14 24.84
N ALA A 334 23.91 7.34 25.34
CA ALA A 334 24.87 6.26 25.51
C ALA A 334 24.39 5.22 26.53
N ARG A 335 23.82 5.66 27.66
CA ARG A 335 23.32 4.75 28.71
C ARG A 335 22.13 3.91 28.28
N PHE A 336 21.27 4.43 27.42
CA PHE A 336 20.04 3.75 26.97
C PHE A 336 20.12 3.27 25.51
N ALA A 337 21.32 3.23 24.93
CA ALA A 337 21.51 2.74 23.57
C ALA A 337 21.45 1.21 23.55
N GLU A 338 20.39 0.65 22.98
CA GLU A 338 20.30 -0.79 22.65
C GLU A 338 21.28 -1.22 21.55
N SER A 339 21.93 -0.26 20.88
CA SER A 339 22.88 -0.51 19.80
C SER A 339 24.27 -0.08 20.23
N GLU A 340 25.17 -1.05 20.31
CA GLU A 340 26.59 -0.84 20.61
C GLU A 340 27.22 0.20 19.66
N ARG A 341 26.77 0.25 18.41
CA ARG A 341 27.21 1.24 17.42
C ARG A 341 26.83 2.67 17.81
N ILE A 342 25.67 2.87 18.40
CA ILE A 342 25.18 4.19 18.86
C ILE A 342 25.91 4.58 20.12
N GLU A 343 26.07 3.63 21.04
CA GLU A 343 26.82 3.83 22.27
C GLU A 343 28.26 4.26 21.98
N ARG A 344 28.99 3.53 21.12
CA ARG A 344 30.35 3.90 20.70
C ARG A 344 30.41 5.30 20.08
N ARG A 345 29.41 5.68 19.27
CA ARG A 345 29.33 7.03 18.67
C ARG A 345 29.06 8.12 19.68
N CYS A 346 28.16 7.87 20.64
CA CYS A 346 27.89 8.82 21.72
C CYS A 346 29.13 9.01 22.60
N ARG A 347 29.85 7.93 22.94
CA ARG A 347 31.12 8.01 23.69
C ARG A 347 32.21 8.79 22.95
N ALA A 348 32.39 8.54 21.65
CA ALA A 348 33.36 9.28 20.84
C ALA A 348 33.03 10.78 20.69
N LEU A 349 31.73 11.13 20.63
CA LEU A 349 31.31 12.52 20.64
C LEU A 349 31.47 13.16 22.02
N LEU A 350 31.30 12.40 23.10
CA LEU A 350 31.50 12.89 24.47
C LEU A 350 32.96 13.23 24.74
N SER A 351 33.92 12.40 24.34
CA SER A 351 35.35 12.70 24.51
C SER A 351 35.73 14.01 23.82
N LEU A 352 35.28 14.19 22.57
CA LEU A 352 35.52 15.42 21.79
C LEU A 352 34.89 16.69 22.39
N LEU A 353 33.85 16.56 23.22
CA LEU A 353 33.15 17.69 23.84
C LEU A 353 33.63 17.97 25.27
N GLU A 354 34.30 17.01 25.90
CA GLU A 354 34.87 17.11 27.24
C GLU A 354 36.34 17.56 27.20
N ASP A 355 37.05 17.34 26.09
CA ASP A 355 38.44 17.77 25.86
C ASP A 355 38.59 19.25 25.42
N VAL A 356 37.49 20.02 25.32
CA VAL A 356 37.44 21.46 24.91
C VAL A 356 36.62 22.27 25.90
#